data_AF-A0AAJ6NYZ5-F1
#
_entry.id   AF-A0AAJ6NYZ5-F1
#
_cell.length_a   1.000
_cell.length_b   1.000
_cell.length_c   1.000
_cell.angle_alpha   90.00
_cell.angle_beta   90.00
_cell.angle_gamma   90.00
#
_symmetry.space_group_name_H-M   'P 1'
#
loop_
_entity.id
_entity.type
_entity.pdbx_description
1 polymer ?
#
loop_
_entity_poly.entity_id
_entity_poly.type
_entity_poly.pdbx_seq_one_letter_code
_entity_poly.pdbx_strand_id
1 'polypeptide(L)' 'MQASLEIGHVLRQEHIYLALSEVEDNATWEAFCRYEDKLWSYTDCSLLVMAKRLEVSEVVSFDQHIRQMAGLGIVCLP' A
#
# COMPACT_ATOMS: atom_id res chain seq x y z
N MET A 1 -8.84 -1.47 16.10
CA MET A 1 -9.44 -2.82 16.16
C MET A 1 -10.86 -2.81 15.62
N GLN A 2 -11.82 -2.11 16.24
CA GLN A 2 -13.21 -2.08 15.77
C GLN A 2 -13.36 -1.54 14.34
N ALA A 3 -12.81 -0.35 14.06
CA ALA A 3 -12.84 0.25 12.72
C ALA A 3 -12.19 -0.65 11.64
N SER A 4 -11.12 -1.36 12.00
CA SER A 4 -10.43 -2.30 11.10
C SER A 4 -11.31 -3.48 10.70
N LEU A 5 -12.13 -4.00 11.63
CA LEU A 5 -13.08 -5.07 11.35
C LEU A 5 -14.25 -4.57 10.49
N GLU A 6 -14.77 -3.38 10.77
CA GLU A 6 -15.87 -2.77 10.00
C GLU A 6 -15.48 -2.54 8.54
N ILE A 7 -14.32 -1.91 8.29
CA ILE A 7 -13.78 -1.74 6.94
C ILE A 7 -13.52 -3.11 6.30
N GLY A 8 -12.97 -4.06 7.05
CA GLY A 8 -12.75 -5.42 6.59
C GLY A 8 -14.03 -6.11 6.10
N HIS A 9 -15.16 -5.93 6.79
CA HIS A 9 -16.45 -6.48 6.35
C HIS A 9 -16.91 -5.91 5.01
N VAL A 10 -16.78 -4.58 4.82
CA VAL A 10 -17.10 -3.92 3.54
C VAL A 10 -16.19 -4.45 2.42
N LEU A 11 -14.87 -4.47 2.66
CA LEU A 11 -13.88 -4.97 1.69
C LEU A 11 -14.04 -6.44 1.35
N ARG A 12 -14.76 -7.24 2.15
CA ARG A 12 -15.05 -8.65 1.82
C ARG A 12 -16.30 -8.81 0.95
N GLN A 13 -17.15 -7.80 0.88
CA GLN A 13 -18.33 -7.77 0.02
C GLN A 13 -18.05 -7.06 -1.29
N GLU A 14 -17.35 -5.92 -1.24
CA GLU A 14 -17.11 -5.04 -2.39
C GLU A 14 -15.62 -4.73 -2.49
N HIS A 15 -14.95 -5.35 -3.46
CA HIS A 15 -13.52 -5.17 -3.69
C HIS A 15 -13.12 -5.66 -5.07
N ILE A 16 -11.96 -5.17 -5.52
CA ILE A 16 -11.25 -5.70 -6.68
C ILE A 16 -9.92 -6.22 -6.18
N TYR A 17 -9.65 -7.51 -6.39
CA TYR A 17 -8.32 -8.06 -6.19
C TYR A 17 -7.46 -7.73 -7.41
N LEU A 18 -6.31 -7.11 -7.16
CA LEU A 18 -5.30 -6.86 -8.18
C LEU A 18 -4.06 -7.67 -7.83
N ALA A 19 -3.67 -8.58 -8.73
CA ALA A 19 -2.40 -9.28 -8.64
C ALA A 19 -1.30 -8.40 -9.23
N LEU A 20 -0.09 -8.49 -8.67
CA LEU A 20 1.08 -7.86 -9.28
C LEU A 20 1.41 -8.60 -10.59
N SER A 21 1.47 -7.84 -11.68
CA SER A 21 2.15 -8.23 -12.91
C SER A 21 3.67 -8.23 -12.70
N GLU A 22 4.40 -8.85 -13.61
CA GLU A 22 5.87 -8.87 -13.59
C GLU A 22 6.49 -7.45 -13.58
N VAL A 23 5.83 -6.48 -14.23
CA VAL A 23 6.27 -5.07 -14.21
C VAL A 23 6.10 -4.46 -12.81
N GLU A 24 4.98 -4.73 -12.15
CA GLU A 24 4.75 -4.24 -10.77
C GLU A 24 5.64 -4.95 -9.76
N ASP A 25 5.92 -6.24 -9.96
CA ASP A 25 6.81 -7.03 -9.12
C ASP A 25 8.24 -6.50 -9.18
N ASN A 26 8.78 -6.28 -10.37
CA ASN A 26 10.11 -5.68 -10.54
C ASN A 26 10.20 -4.27 -9.93
N ALA A 27 9.19 -3.43 -10.15
CA ALA A 27 9.15 -2.09 -9.56
C ALA A 27 9.03 -2.13 -8.02
N THR A 28 8.33 -3.13 -7.49
CA THR A 28 8.23 -3.39 -6.04
C THR A 28 9.59 -3.79 -5.48
N TRP A 29 10.31 -4.68 -6.16
CA TRP A 29 11.66 -5.07 -5.76
C TRP A 29 12.62 -3.87 -5.74
N GLU A 30 12.59 -3.04 -6.78
CA GLU A 30 13.39 -1.80 -6.82
C GLU A 30 13.06 -0.86 -5.66
N ALA A 31 11.77 -0.68 -5.35
CA ALA A 31 11.33 0.14 -4.22
C ALA A 31 11.77 -0.47 -2.87
N PHE A 32 11.65 -1.78 -2.70
CA PHE A 32 12.06 -2.50 -1.50
C PHE A 32 13.55 -2.35 -1.22
N CYS A 33 14.40 -2.52 -2.24
CA CYS A 33 15.83 -2.25 -2.13
C CYS A 33 16.12 -0.76 -1.86
N ARG A 34 15.39 0.17 -2.50
CA ARG A 34 15.59 1.61 -2.33
C ARG A 34 15.29 2.12 -0.92
N TYR A 35 14.32 1.50 -0.25
CA TYR A 35 13.82 1.93 1.07
C TYR A 35 14.20 0.94 2.18
N GLU A 36 15.34 0.24 2.05
CA GLU A 36 15.81 -0.74 3.05
C GLU A 36 15.95 -0.14 4.46
N ASP A 37 16.24 1.17 4.55
CA ASP A 37 16.40 1.90 5.80
C ASP A 37 15.08 2.13 6.56
N LYS A 38 13.94 1.99 5.88
CA LYS A 38 12.61 2.27 6.45
C LYS A 38 12.01 1.10 7.21
N LEU A 39 12.62 -0.09 7.13
CA LEU A 39 12.06 -1.35 7.64
C LEU A 39 10.69 -1.70 7.01
N TRP A 40 10.38 -1.11 5.85
CA TRP A 40 9.20 -1.45 5.07
C TRP A 40 9.32 -2.88 4.55
N SER A 41 8.23 -3.63 4.62
CA SER A 41 8.14 -4.95 4.02
C SER A 41 8.00 -4.85 2.50
N TYR A 42 8.20 -5.97 1.80
CA TYR A 42 7.90 -6.06 0.38
C TYR A 42 6.44 -5.67 0.07
N THR A 43 5.51 -6.05 0.94
CA THR A 43 4.08 -5.70 0.82
C THR A 43 3.83 -4.20 1.00
N ASP A 44 4.54 -3.53 1.90
CA ASP A 44 4.45 -2.08 2.04
C ASP A 44 4.92 -1.38 0.75
N CYS A 45 6.05 -1.85 0.20
CA CYS A 45 6.57 -1.34 -1.07
C CYS A 45 5.63 -1.61 -2.25
N SER A 46 4.94 -2.76 -2.28
CA SER A 46 3.99 -3.06 -3.34
C SER A 46 2.79 -2.13 -3.28
N LEU A 47 2.30 -1.79 -2.09
CA LEU A 47 1.23 -0.80 -1.92
C LEU A 47 1.64 0.58 -2.46
N LEU A 48 2.87 1.04 -2.20
CA LEU A 48 3.39 2.30 -2.75
C LEU A 48 3.45 2.29 -4.29
N VAL A 49 3.96 1.21 -4.88
CA VAL A 49 4.09 1.06 -6.33
C VAL A 49 2.73 0.99 -7.00
N MET A 50 1.82 0.18 -6.46
CA MET A 50 0.46 0.02 -6.98
C MET A 50 -0.33 1.30 -6.88
N ALA A 51 -0.29 2.00 -5.74
CA ALA A 51 -0.95 3.28 -5.56
C ALA A 51 -0.51 4.31 -6.61
N LYS A 52 0.80 4.40 -6.90
CA LYS A 52 1.33 5.27 -7.96
C LYS A 52 0.89 4.85 -9.36
N ARG A 53 0.97 3.55 -9.68
CA ARG A 53 0.57 3.04 -11.00
C ARG A 53 -0.92 3.25 -11.28
N LEU A 54 -1.76 3.08 -10.26
CA LEU A 54 -3.21 3.20 -10.35
C LEU A 54 -3.71 4.64 -10.19
N GLU A 55 -2.80 5.59 -9.92
CA GLU A 55 -3.13 6.99 -9.60
C GLU A 55 -4.08 7.12 -8.39
N VAL A 56 -3.98 6.18 -7.44
CA VAL A 56 -4.72 6.19 -6.18
C VAL A 56 -3.82 6.76 -5.09
N SER A 57 -3.98 8.05 -4.79
CA SER A 57 -3.18 8.71 -3.75
C SER A 57 -3.71 8.44 -2.34
N GLU A 58 -4.99 8.14 -2.16
CA GLU A 58 -5.61 7.90 -0.85
C GLU A 58 -5.57 6.41 -0.47
N VAL A 59 -4.91 6.10 0.64
CA VAL A 59 -4.79 4.72 1.15
C VAL A 59 -5.32 4.65 2.58
N VAL A 60 -6.35 3.84 2.80
CA VAL A 60 -6.86 3.57 4.15
C VAL A 60 -5.92 2.57 4.83
N SER A 61 -5.29 2.99 5.93
CA SER A 61 -4.43 2.12 6.71
C SER A 61 -4.27 2.59 8.15
N PHE A 62 -4.22 1.62 9.06
CA PHE A 62 -3.86 1.85 10.46
C PHE A 62 -2.35 1.75 10.71
N ASP A 63 -1.59 1.29 9.70
CA ASP A 63 -0.17 0.97 9.78
C ASP A 63 0.70 2.25 9.71
N GLN A 64 1.74 2.32 10.55
CA GLN A 64 2.67 3.44 10.57
C GLN A 64 3.56 3.49 9.32
N HIS A 65 3.87 2.35 8.69
CA HIS A 65 4.70 2.31 7.48
C HIS A 65 4.01 3.05 6.33
N ILE A 66 2.70 2.88 6.15
CA ILE A 66 1.94 3.60 5.12
C ILE A 66 1.88 5.11 5.42
N ARG A 67 1.78 5.52 6.69
CA ARG A 67 1.84 6.96 7.06
C ARG A 67 3.18 7.61 6.69
N GLN A 68 4.29 6.88 6.74
CA GLN A 68 5.60 7.39 6.35
C GLN A 68 5.69 7.70 4.83
N MET A 69 4.77 7.18 4.02
CA MET A 69 4.72 7.41 2.58
C MET A 69 4.08 8.77 2.19
N ALA A 70 3.69 9.60 3.16
CA ALA A 70 3.15 10.94 2.94
C ALA A 70 3.99 11.81 1.98
N GLY A 71 5.31 11.75 2.12
CA GLY A 71 6.26 12.47 1.26
C GLY A 71 6.45 11.86 -0.13
N LEU A 72 5.81 10.72 -0.43
CA LEU A 72 5.96 9.97 -1.68
C LEU A 72 4.69 9.97 -2.53
N GLY A 73 3.71 10.83 -2.21
CA GLY A 73 2.46 10.97 -2.96
C GLY A 73 1.29 10.14 -2.42
N ILE A 74 1.43 9.55 -1.23
CA ILE A 74 0.37 8.80 -0.55
C ILE A 74 -0.26 9.66 0.55
N VAL A 75 -1.59 9.71 0.62
CA VAL A 75 -2.35 10.26 1.74
C VAL A 75 -2.91 9.08 2.54
N CYS A 76 -2.35 8.82 3.71
CA CYS A 76 -2.82 7.76 4.58
C CYS A 76 -4.06 8.22 5.37
N LEU A 77 -5.20 7.60 5.10
CA LEU A 77 -6.45 7.81 5.82
C LEU A 77 -6.56 6.80 6.99
N PRO A 78 -7.11 7.21 8.15
CA PRO A 78 -7.40 6.32 9.26
C PRO A 78 -8.62 5.41 9.00
#